data_AF-A0A832W377-F1
#
_entry.id   AF-A0A832W377-F1
#
_cell.length_a   1.000
_cell.length_b   1.000
_cell.length_c   1.000
_cell.angle_alpha   90.00
_cell.angle_beta   90.00
_cell.angle_gamma   90.00
#
_symmetry.space_group_name_H-M   'P 1'
#
loop_
_entity.id
_entity.type
_entity.pdbx_description
1 polymer ?
#
loop_
_entity_poly.entity_id
_entity_poly.type
_entity_poly.pdbx_seq_one_letter_code
_entity_poly.pdbx_strand_id
1 'polypeptide(L)'
;MDAQLDSIISYHQDSKHGFKAYAPGPRFLEMEIKPDPFLYYRGASVLRLDTSIAEDMESELFPTYEQAFCPEKLVPSELDRKSISQLLFDSFALSVWKRAGGAEWALRINPSSGNLHPTEVYFVSGPANGLLEKPSICH
;
A
#
# COMPACT_ATOMS: atom_id res chain seq x y z
N MET A 1 -6.66 4.10 36.88
CA MET A 1 -5.87 3.95 35.64
C MET A 1 -6.81 4.11 34.48
N ASP A 2 -6.33 4.64 33.36
CA ASP A 2 -7.11 4.81 32.14
C ASP A 2 -7.30 3.45 31.47
N ALA A 3 -8.55 3.01 31.34
CA ALA A 3 -8.88 1.69 30.79
C ALA A 3 -8.37 1.49 29.35
N GLN A 4 -8.23 2.56 28.57
CA GLN A 4 -7.66 2.47 27.22
C GLN A 4 -6.15 2.17 27.28
N LEU A 5 -5.43 2.85 28.18
CA LEU A 5 -4.01 2.63 28.38
C LEU A 5 -3.74 1.21 28.88
N ASP A 6 -4.54 0.72 29.82
CA ASP A 6 -4.41 -0.64 30.34
C ASP A 6 -4.62 -1.70 29.25
N SER A 7 -5.57 -1.48 28.33
CA SER A 7 -5.81 -2.37 27.19
C SER A 7 -4.63 -2.40 26.21
N ILE A 8 -4.06 -1.23 25.87
CA ILE A 8 -2.87 -1.14 24.99
C ILE A 8 -1.69 -1.87 25.62
N ILE A 9 -1.46 -1.67 26.92
CA ILE A 9 -0.38 -2.33 27.64
C ILE A 9 -0.59 -3.84 27.64
N SER A 10 -1.80 -4.32 27.95
CA SER A 10 -2.12 -5.75 27.93
C SER A 10 -1.85 -6.35 26.56
N TYR A 11 -2.38 -5.77 25.49
CA TYR A 11 -2.16 -6.22 24.12
C TYR A 11 -0.66 -6.34 23.79
N HIS A 12 0.12 -5.31 24.14
CA HIS A 12 1.57 -5.32 23.92
C HIS A 12 2.28 -6.42 24.71
N GLN A 13 1.88 -6.67 25.96
CA GLN A 13 2.46 -7.76 26.76
C GLN A 13 2.12 -9.13 26.17
N ASP A 14 0.91 -9.30 25.63
CA ASP A 14 0.43 -10.56 25.07
C ASP A 14 1.03 -10.86 23.68
N SER A 15 1.30 -9.83 22.87
CA SER A 15 1.73 -9.99 21.47
C SER A 15 3.25 -9.92 21.26
N LYS A 16 4.04 -9.49 22.26
CA LYS A 16 5.49 -9.37 22.10
C LYS A 16 6.21 -10.70 22.27
N HIS A 17 7.28 -10.91 21.50
CA HIS A 17 8.21 -12.02 21.75
C HIS A 17 9.11 -11.67 22.94
N GLY A 18 9.32 -12.65 23.84
CA GLY A 18 10.27 -12.56 24.93
C GLY A 18 11.57 -13.28 24.60
N PHE A 19 12.62 -13.01 25.38
CA PHE A 19 13.92 -13.68 25.20
C PHE A 19 13.85 -15.20 25.40
N LYS A 20 12.98 -15.68 26.29
CA LYS A 20 12.85 -17.11 26.63
C LYS A 20 11.80 -17.84 25.80
N ALA A 21 10.86 -17.13 25.18
CA ALA A 21 9.76 -17.70 24.42
C ALA A 21 9.15 -16.67 23.47
N TYR A 22 8.71 -17.11 22.30
CA TYR A 22 7.87 -16.32 21.40
C TYR A 22 6.47 -16.09 22.02
N ALA A 23 5.82 -14.97 21.67
CA ALA A 23 4.40 -14.73 21.91
C ALA A 23 3.53 -15.95 21.52
N PRO A 24 2.47 -16.25 22.27
CA PRO A 24 1.51 -17.29 21.91
C PRO A 24 0.92 -17.05 20.51
N GLY A 25 0.86 -18.10 19.68
CA GLY A 25 0.33 -18.01 18.33
C GLY A 25 0.17 -19.40 17.69
N PRO A 26 -0.44 -19.46 16.50
CA PRO A 26 -0.57 -20.72 15.76
C PRO A 26 0.82 -21.29 15.45
N ARG A 27 1.00 -22.60 15.68
CA ARG A 27 2.27 -23.30 15.41
C ARG A 27 2.53 -23.55 13.92
N PHE A 28 1.47 -23.55 13.12
CA PHE A 28 1.52 -23.85 11.69
C PHE A 28 0.58 -22.92 10.94
N LEU A 29 0.93 -22.63 9.67
CA LEU A 29 0.09 -21.90 8.75
C LEU A 29 -0.67 -22.90 7.87
N GLU A 30 -2.00 -22.77 7.83
CA GLU A 30 -2.85 -23.52 6.91
C GLU A 30 -2.82 -22.85 5.54
N MET A 31 -1.89 -23.28 4.68
CA MET A 31 -1.62 -22.64 3.39
C MET A 31 -2.80 -22.72 2.41
N GLU A 32 -3.73 -23.66 2.62
CA GLU A 32 -4.95 -23.81 1.81
C GLU A 32 -5.94 -22.66 2.00
N ILE A 33 -5.88 -21.94 3.13
CA ILE A 33 -6.80 -20.84 3.48
C ILE A 33 -6.14 -19.49 3.18
N LYS A 34 -5.12 -19.44 2.32
CA LYS A 34 -4.47 -18.18 1.95
C LYS A 34 -5.49 -17.28 1.23
N PRO A 35 -5.75 -16.05 1.72
CA PRO A 35 -6.66 -15.14 1.06
C PRO A 35 -6.10 -14.68 -0.29
N ASP A 36 -6.98 -14.39 -1.24
CA ASP A 36 -6.62 -13.65 -2.45
C ASP A 36 -6.14 -12.25 -2.02
N PRO A 37 -4.91 -11.84 -2.37
CA PRO A 37 -4.38 -10.53 -2.00
C PRO A 37 -4.99 -9.37 -2.83
N PHE A 38 -5.90 -9.66 -3.77
CA PHE A 38 -6.59 -8.66 -4.57
C PHE A 38 -8.10 -8.73 -4.39
N LEU A 39 -8.68 -7.58 -4.06
CA LEU A 39 -10.13 -7.41 -4.00
C LEU A 39 -10.66 -6.96 -5.36
N TYR A 40 -11.76 -7.59 -5.81
CA TYR A 40 -12.41 -7.26 -7.08
C TYR A 40 -13.89 -6.92 -6.88
N TYR A 41 -14.32 -5.76 -7.38
CA TYR A 41 -15.71 -5.32 -7.37
C TYR A 41 -16.43 -5.65 -8.68
N ARG A 42 -17.34 -6.63 -8.63
CA ARG A 42 -18.11 -7.04 -9.81
C ARG A 42 -18.98 -5.89 -10.31
N GLY A 43 -18.85 -5.55 -11.59
CA GLY A 43 -19.65 -4.51 -12.25
C GLY A 43 -19.11 -3.09 -12.08
N ALA A 44 -18.02 -2.90 -11.34
CA ALA A 44 -17.33 -1.61 -11.29
C ALA A 44 -16.60 -1.33 -12.62
N SER A 45 -16.60 -0.07 -13.05
CA SER A 45 -15.81 0.37 -14.21
C SER A 45 -14.33 0.35 -13.87
N VAL A 46 -13.50 -0.14 -14.80
CA VAL A 46 -12.03 -0.17 -14.63
C VAL A 46 -11.42 1.08 -15.25
N LEU A 47 -10.75 1.88 -14.42
CA LEU A 47 -9.94 3.02 -14.85
C LEU A 47 -8.48 2.57 -14.91
N ARG A 48 -7.89 2.61 -16.11
CA ARG A 48 -6.45 2.32 -16.26
C ARG A 48 -5.64 3.55 -15.92
N LEU A 49 -4.77 3.42 -14.93
CA LEU A 49 -3.75 4.41 -14.59
C LEU A 49 -2.54 4.26 -15.51
N ASP A 50 -1.78 5.33 -15.62
CA ASP A 50 -0.54 5.33 -16.38
C ASP A 50 0.55 4.64 -15.56
N THR A 51 1.38 3.83 -16.20
CA THR A 51 2.57 3.25 -15.57
C THR A 51 3.76 4.11 -15.95
N SER A 52 4.57 4.56 -14.99
CA SER A 52 5.81 5.28 -15.28
C SER A 52 6.80 4.32 -15.93
N ILE A 53 6.86 4.34 -17.26
CA ILE A 53 7.89 3.63 -18.02
C ILE A 53 9.05 4.61 -18.08
N ALA A 54 10.12 4.38 -17.29
CA ALA A 54 11.54 4.79 -17.37
C ALA A 54 12.03 6.01 -18.19
N GLU A 55 11.17 6.82 -18.79
CA GLU A 55 11.49 7.95 -19.68
C GLU A 55 11.49 9.28 -18.90
N ASP A 56 10.81 9.33 -17.74
CA ASP A 56 10.77 10.49 -16.83
C ASP A 56 11.80 10.34 -15.70
N MET A 57 13.10 10.24 -16.03
CA MET A 57 14.19 10.15 -15.03
C MET A 57 14.20 11.36 -14.05
N GLU A 58 13.71 12.53 -14.46
CA GLU A 58 13.59 13.70 -13.57
C GLU A 58 12.58 13.50 -12.44
N SER A 59 11.48 12.76 -12.67
CA SER A 59 10.51 12.47 -11.60
C SER A 59 11.04 11.45 -10.59
N GLU A 60 12.03 10.64 -10.96
CA GLU A 60 12.72 9.75 -10.00
C GLU A 60 13.75 10.49 -9.14
N LEU A 61 14.21 11.66 -9.58
CA LEU A 61 15.25 12.44 -8.90
C LEU A 61 14.70 13.51 -7.96
N PHE A 62 13.41 13.86 -8.07
CA PHE A 62 12.78 14.90 -7.27
C PHE A 62 11.35 14.52 -6.83
N PRO A 63 10.92 14.88 -5.62
CA PRO A 63 11.70 15.54 -4.58
C PRO A 63 12.74 14.59 -3.96
N THR A 64 13.90 15.12 -3.57
CA THR A 64 14.86 14.31 -2.81
C THR A 64 14.28 13.97 -1.44
N TYR A 65 14.85 12.96 -0.79
CA TYR A 65 14.44 12.56 0.56
C TYR A 65 14.44 13.75 1.55
N GLU A 66 15.46 14.60 1.50
CA GLU A 66 15.57 15.79 2.35
C GLU A 66 14.46 16.81 2.06
N GLN A 67 14.13 16.99 0.78
CA GLN A 67 13.11 17.95 0.36
C GLN A 67 11.70 17.52 0.78
N ALA A 68 11.44 16.21 0.94
CA ALA A 68 10.18 15.70 1.45
C ALA A 68 9.84 16.23 2.87
N PHE A 69 10.85 16.65 3.64
CA PHE A 69 10.69 17.26 4.97
C PHE A 69 10.57 18.79 4.95
N CYS A 70 10.60 19.42 3.77
CA CYS A 70 10.36 20.86 3.58
C CYS A 70 9.26 21.09 2.53
N PRO A 71 8.02 20.62 2.76
CA PRO A 71 6.94 20.69 1.77
C PRO A 71 6.61 22.12 1.34
N GLU A 72 6.86 23.12 2.20
CA GLU A 72 6.68 24.53 1.88
C GLU A 72 7.60 25.06 0.77
N LYS A 73 8.67 24.32 0.44
CA LYS A 73 9.63 24.66 -0.61
C LYS A 73 9.34 23.93 -1.93
N LEU A 74 8.37 23.03 -1.93
CA LEU A 74 7.97 22.26 -3.10
C LEU A 74 6.77 22.92 -3.77
N VAL A 75 6.75 22.88 -5.10
CA VAL A 75 5.58 23.25 -5.88
C VAL A 75 4.72 21.99 -6.05
N PRO A 76 3.50 21.94 -5.50
CA PRO A 76 2.63 20.78 -5.68
C PRO A 76 2.29 20.57 -7.14
N SER A 77 2.23 19.31 -7.57
CA SER A 77 1.67 18.97 -8.88
C SER A 77 0.15 19.17 -8.88
N GLU A 78 -0.38 19.52 -10.06
CA GLU A 78 -1.84 19.54 -10.27
C GLU A 78 -2.45 18.16 -10.04
N LEU A 79 -3.69 18.11 -9.57
CA LEU A 79 -4.41 16.85 -9.36
C LEU A 79 -5.01 16.37 -10.70
N ASP A 80 -4.24 15.55 -11.41
CA ASP A 80 -4.59 15.03 -12.72
C ASP A 80 -4.26 13.53 -12.83
N ARG A 81 -4.58 12.94 -13.98
CA ARG A 81 -4.28 11.55 -14.29
C ARG A 81 -2.81 11.20 -14.05
N LYS A 82 -1.86 12.07 -14.44
CA LYS A 82 -0.43 11.78 -14.36
C LYS A 82 0.02 11.76 -12.89
N SER A 83 -0.28 12.79 -12.12
CA SER A 83 0.14 12.89 -10.72
C SER A 83 -0.52 11.81 -9.84
N ILE A 84 -1.80 11.49 -10.08
CA ILE A 84 -2.50 10.42 -9.36
C ILE A 84 -1.92 9.05 -9.72
N SER A 85 -1.66 8.79 -11.00
CA SER A 85 -1.06 7.54 -11.45
C SER A 85 0.32 7.34 -10.83
N GLN A 86 1.16 8.38 -10.84
CA GLN A 86 2.50 8.34 -10.24
C GLN A 86 2.44 8.08 -8.74
N LEU A 87 1.61 8.83 -8.00
CA LEU A 87 1.46 8.65 -6.55
C LEU A 87 1.08 7.21 -6.18
N LEU A 88 0.10 6.64 -6.88
CA LEU A 88 -0.35 5.27 -6.64
C LEU A 88 0.69 4.24 -7.08
N PHE A 89 1.42 4.52 -8.16
CA PHE A 89 2.52 3.67 -8.61
C PHE A 89 3.66 3.63 -7.58
N ASP A 90 4.06 4.78 -7.04
CA ASP A 90 5.15 4.94 -6.06
C ASP A 90 4.78 4.60 -4.63
N SER A 91 3.48 4.43 -4.34
CA SER A 91 3.00 4.06 -2.99
C SER A 91 2.45 2.63 -2.87
N PHE A 92 1.80 2.08 -3.91
CA PHE A 92 1.06 0.81 -3.82
C PHE A 92 1.20 -0.16 -5.01
N ALA A 93 2.00 0.13 -6.04
CA ALA A 93 2.16 -0.78 -7.17
C ALA A 93 2.75 -2.15 -6.81
N LEU A 94 2.50 -3.12 -7.70
CA LEU A 94 3.26 -4.35 -7.73
C LEU A 94 4.65 -4.07 -8.31
N SER A 95 5.70 -4.43 -7.58
CA SER A 95 7.09 -4.25 -8.02
C SER A 95 7.56 -5.43 -8.87
N VAL A 96 7.21 -6.66 -8.47
CA VAL A 96 7.64 -7.87 -9.20
C VAL A 96 6.75 -9.07 -8.83
N TRP A 97 6.60 -10.00 -9.76
CA TRP A 97 6.07 -11.34 -9.50
C TRP A 97 7.21 -12.33 -9.30
N LYS A 98 7.22 -13.00 -8.15
CA LYS A 98 8.19 -14.05 -7.82
C LYS A 98 7.55 -15.41 -7.98
N ARG A 99 8.33 -16.36 -8.49
CA ARG A 99 7.93 -17.76 -8.62
C ARG A 99 9.04 -18.68 -8.14
N ALA A 100 8.69 -19.64 -7.31
CA ALA A 100 9.60 -20.68 -6.82
C ALA A 100 8.85 -22.00 -6.68
N GLY A 101 9.31 -23.04 -7.39
CA GLY A 101 8.56 -24.29 -7.51
C GLY A 101 7.17 -24.05 -8.10
N GLY A 102 6.13 -24.58 -7.43
CA GLY A 102 4.73 -24.35 -7.81
C GLY A 102 4.07 -23.11 -7.20
N ALA A 103 4.80 -22.31 -6.42
CA ALA A 103 4.26 -21.12 -5.77
C ALA A 103 4.62 -19.84 -6.54
N GLU A 104 3.65 -18.94 -6.67
CA GLU A 104 3.80 -17.61 -7.27
C GLU A 104 3.18 -16.56 -6.35
N TRP A 105 3.83 -15.41 -6.20
CA TRP A 105 3.34 -14.30 -5.38
C TRP A 105 3.84 -12.96 -5.88
N ALA A 106 2.99 -11.94 -5.77
CA ALA A 106 3.35 -10.57 -6.06
C ALA A 106 4.09 -9.94 -4.87
N LEU A 107 5.12 -9.15 -5.17
CA LEU A 107 5.68 -8.17 -4.25
C LEU A 107 5.10 -6.80 -4.58
N ARG A 108 4.87 -5.99 -3.55
CA ARG A 108 4.54 -4.57 -3.69
C ARG A 108 5.76 -3.72 -3.39
N ILE A 109 5.73 -2.48 -3.84
CA ILE A 109 6.75 -1.48 -3.49
C ILE A 109 6.74 -1.13 -1.99
N ASN A 110 5.61 -1.25 -1.31
CA ASN A 110 5.51 -1.09 0.13
C ASN A 110 5.67 -2.44 0.85
N PRO A 111 6.66 -2.62 1.75
CA PRO A 111 6.90 -3.89 2.41
C PRO A 111 5.77 -4.24 3.40
N SER A 112 5.47 -5.54 3.52
CA SER A 112 4.50 -6.07 4.47
C SER A 112 5.03 -7.35 5.12
N SER A 113 4.85 -7.50 6.43
CA SER A 113 5.26 -8.70 7.16
C SER A 113 4.59 -9.94 6.55
N GLY A 114 5.39 -10.96 6.23
CA GLY A 114 4.91 -12.18 5.57
C GLY A 114 4.35 -11.99 4.15
N ASN A 115 4.52 -10.80 3.55
CA ASN A 115 3.94 -10.44 2.25
C ASN A 115 2.41 -10.61 2.20
N LEU A 116 1.73 -10.32 3.32
CA LEU A 116 0.29 -10.52 3.48
C LEU A 116 -0.56 -9.34 3.00
N HIS A 117 -0.02 -8.12 3.08
CA HIS A 117 -0.69 -6.88 2.65
C HIS A 117 -2.15 -6.77 3.14
N PRO A 118 -2.40 -6.66 4.46
CA PRO A 118 -3.75 -6.57 5.03
C PRO A 118 -4.43 -5.20 4.78
N THR A 119 -3.89 -4.38 3.89
CA THR A 119 -4.29 -3.00 3.65
C THR A 119 -4.77 -2.84 2.22
N GLU A 120 -5.94 -2.24 2.08
CA GLU A 120 -6.52 -1.80 0.82
C GLU A 120 -6.46 -0.27 0.71
N VAL A 121 -6.44 0.23 -0.52
CA VAL A 121 -6.39 1.66 -0.81
C VAL A 121 -7.70 2.07 -1.45
N TYR A 122 -8.23 3.22 -1.04
CA TYR A 122 -9.39 3.83 -1.68
C TYR A 122 -9.05 5.26 -2.03
N PHE A 123 -9.31 5.64 -3.27
CA PHE A 123 -9.16 7.02 -3.74
C PHE A 123 -10.52 7.70 -3.73
N VAL A 124 -10.65 8.75 -2.92
CA VAL A 124 -11.88 9.56 -2.81
C VAL A 124 -11.54 10.96 -3.28
N SER A 125 -12.14 11.39 -4.39
CA SER A 125 -11.83 12.70 -4.98
C SER A 125 -13.03 13.31 -5.69
N GLY A 126 -12.96 14.63 -5.90
CA GLY A 126 -13.80 15.33 -6.88
C GLY A 126 -13.41 14.95 -8.33
N PRO A 127 -13.86 15.73 -9.32
CA PRO A 127 -13.32 15.62 -10.68
C PRO A 127 -11.80 15.81 -10.68
N ALA A 128 -11.08 14.98 -11.44
CA ALA A 128 -9.64 15.02 -11.61
C ALA A 128 -9.33 14.95 -13.10
N ASN A 129 -8.55 15.93 -13.60
CA ASN A 129 -8.39 16.11 -15.04
C ASN A 129 -7.82 14.85 -15.71
N GLY A 130 -8.46 14.39 -16.78
CA GLY A 130 -8.05 13.20 -17.53
C GLY A 130 -8.29 11.85 -16.83
N LEU A 131 -8.83 11.82 -15.61
CA LEU A 131 -9.09 10.57 -14.86
C LEU A 131 -10.55 10.45 -14.39
N LEU A 132 -11.10 11.48 -13.76
CA LEU A 132 -12.45 11.48 -13.16
C LEU A 132 -13.25 12.70 -13.64
N GLU A 133 -14.42 12.47 -14.22
CA GLU A 133 -15.33 13.56 -14.63
C GLU A 133 -16.21 14.07 -13.49
N LYS A 134 -16.44 13.25 -12.46
CA LYS A 134 -17.36 13.50 -11.34
C LYS A 134 -16.72 13.07 -10.02
N PRO A 135 -17.18 13.60 -8.87
CA PRO A 135 -16.80 13.07 -7.57
C PRO A 135 -17.03 11.56 -7.51
N SER A 136 -15.99 10.82 -7.12
CA SER A 136 -15.95 9.36 -7.22
C SER A 136 -15.21 8.74 -6.04
N ILE A 137 -15.54 7.47 -5.77
CA ILE A 137 -14.79 6.59 -4.89
C ILE A 137 -14.26 5.45 -5.75
N CYS A 138 -12.95 5.27 -5.77
CA CYS A 138 -12.27 4.20 -6.47
C CYS A 138 -11.56 3.30 -5.45
N HIS A 139 -11.55 2.00 -5.73
CA HIS A 139 -10.64 1.03 -5.13
C HIS A 139 -9.45 0.87 -6.07
#